data_AF-A0A850SD54-F1
#
_entry.id   AF-A0A850SD54-F1
#
_cell.length_a   1.000
_cell.length_b   1.000
_cell.length_c   1.000
_cell.angle_alpha   90.00
_cell.angle_beta   90.00
_cell.angle_gamma   90.00
#
_symmetry.space_group_name_H-M   'P 1'
#
loop_
_entity.id
_entity.type
_entity.pdbx_description
1 polymer ?
#
loop_
_entity_poly.entity_id
_entity_poly.type
_entity_poly.pdbx_seq_one_letter_code
_entity_poly.pdbx_strand_id
1 'polypeptide(L)'
;MQNLEPYHGGRKKVVVYNTYADGGKLHFDVFIPTDRSNASQVPKDIDAKAVEYAKEFLQLIGKPSSDLMVNMCERCHIDDTSLYANELWQLPGKDVFIWPMEGCPKPN
;
A
#
# COMPACT_ATOMS: atom_id res chain seq x y z
N MET A 1 -5.23 -20.65 -2.41
CA MET A 1 -5.20 -19.43 -1.58
C MET A 1 -4.05 -18.60 -2.10
N GLN A 2 -4.29 -17.32 -2.43
CA GLN A 2 -3.20 -16.41 -2.81
C GLN A 2 -2.58 -15.89 -1.52
N ASN A 3 -1.26 -15.94 -1.41
CA ASN A 3 -0.54 -15.57 -0.20
C ASN A 3 0.22 -14.26 -0.45
N LEU A 4 0.31 -13.41 0.59
CA LEU A 4 1.21 -12.27 0.56
C LEU A 4 2.66 -12.78 0.49
N GLU A 5 3.47 -12.16 -0.37
CA GLU A 5 4.88 -12.49 -0.54
C GLU A 5 5.75 -11.26 -0.25
N PRO A 6 6.86 -11.39 0.50
CA PRO A 6 7.71 -10.24 0.75
C PRO A 6 8.29 -9.72 -0.57
N TYR A 7 8.32 -8.41 -0.72
CA TYR A 7 8.90 -7.79 -1.90
C TYR A 7 10.43 -7.75 -1.79
N HIS A 8 11.09 -8.47 -2.69
CA HIS A 8 12.56 -8.46 -2.84
C HIS A 8 13.01 -7.87 -4.18
N GLY A 9 12.10 -7.19 -4.89
CA GLY A 9 12.38 -6.63 -6.22
C GLY A 9 13.21 -5.34 -6.17
N GLY A 10 13.49 -4.82 -7.36
CA GLY A 10 14.32 -3.62 -7.54
C GLY A 10 13.65 -2.30 -7.11
N ARG A 11 14.41 -1.22 -7.27
CA ARG A 11 13.99 0.15 -7.00
C ARG A 11 12.79 0.57 -7.86
N LYS A 12 11.72 1.09 -7.24
CA LYS A 12 10.53 1.62 -7.95
C LYS A 12 10.05 2.92 -7.30
N LYS A 13 9.67 3.89 -8.13
CA LYS A 13 8.91 5.05 -7.67
C LYS A 13 7.46 4.65 -7.43
N VAL A 14 6.91 5.04 -6.30
CA VAL A 14 5.56 4.65 -5.87
C VAL A 14 4.80 5.84 -5.33
N VAL A 15 3.51 5.90 -5.62
CA VAL A 15 2.56 6.79 -4.95
C VAL A 15 2.17 6.17 -3.63
N VAL A 16 2.24 6.96 -2.56
CA VAL A 16 2.01 6.50 -1.19
C VAL A 16 0.64 6.93 -0.68
N TYR A 17 -0.18 5.95 -0.30
CA TYR A 17 -1.51 6.15 0.27
C TYR A 17 -1.55 5.66 1.71
N ASN A 18 -1.69 6.62 2.63
CA ASN A 18 -1.81 6.37 4.06
C ASN A 18 -3.18 5.77 4.39
N THR A 19 -3.18 4.58 4.99
CA THR A 19 -4.39 3.77 5.14
C THR A 19 -4.61 3.30 6.58
N TYR A 20 -5.82 3.52 7.08
CA TYR A 20 -6.27 3.07 8.40
C TYR A 20 -7.51 2.18 8.29
N ALA A 21 -7.60 1.16 9.15
CA ALA A 21 -8.76 0.27 9.25
C ALA A 21 -8.94 -0.27 10.69
N ASP A 22 -10.00 -1.03 10.95
CA ASP A 22 -10.27 -1.70 12.24
C ASP A 22 -10.29 -0.73 13.43
N GLY A 23 -11.02 0.37 13.26
CA GLY A 23 -11.15 1.47 14.21
C GLY A 23 -9.87 2.28 14.38
N GLY A 24 -9.00 2.27 13.36
CA GLY A 24 -7.68 2.90 13.41
C GLY A 24 -6.58 2.06 14.07
N LYS A 25 -6.88 0.79 14.41
CA LYS A 25 -5.88 -0.13 15.00
C LYS A 25 -4.94 -0.74 13.97
N LEU A 26 -5.35 -0.73 12.70
CA LEU A 26 -4.51 -1.13 11.59
C LEU A 26 -4.07 0.13 10.86
N HIS A 27 -2.76 0.25 10.66
CA HIS A 27 -2.12 1.29 9.86
C HIS A 27 -1.16 0.64 8.88
N PHE A 28 -1.32 0.96 7.61
CA PHE A 28 -0.44 0.52 6.54
C PHE A 28 -0.47 1.53 5.40
N ASP A 29 0.56 1.52 4.57
CA ASP A 29 0.54 2.30 3.33
C ASP A 29 0.33 1.40 2.12
N VAL A 30 -0.46 1.88 1.16
CA VAL A 30 -0.58 1.27 -0.17
C VAL A 30 0.34 2.01 -1.13
N PHE A 31 1.27 1.28 -1.73
CA PHE A 31 2.25 1.80 -2.68
C PHE A 31 1.90 1.35 -4.10
N ILE A 32 1.63 2.32 -4.97
CA ILE A 32 1.28 2.06 -6.38
C ILE A 32 2.39 2.62 -7.28
N PRO A 33 3.06 1.80 -8.11
CA PRO A 33 4.11 2.25 -9.01
C PRO A 33 3.68 3.40 -9.91
N THR A 34 4.60 4.32 -10.14
CA THR A 34 4.38 5.48 -11.00
C THR A 34 5.65 5.87 -11.73
N ASP A 35 5.51 6.38 -12.96
CA ASP A 35 6.59 7.02 -13.72
C ASP A 35 6.70 8.52 -13.39
N ARG A 36 5.73 9.06 -12.65
CA ARG A 36 5.66 10.48 -12.30
C ARG A 36 6.74 10.84 -11.29
N SER A 37 7.14 12.11 -11.33
CA SER A 37 8.08 12.66 -10.36
C SER A 37 7.41 13.67 -9.42
N ASN A 38 6.12 13.97 -9.64
CA ASN A 38 5.33 14.83 -8.77
C ASN A 38 3.91 14.29 -8.58
N ALA A 39 3.41 14.37 -7.35
CA ALA A 39 2.05 14.01 -6.93
C ALA A 39 0.94 14.58 -7.82
N SER A 40 1.06 15.86 -8.18
CA SER A 40 0.08 16.58 -8.98
C SER A 40 -0.11 16.02 -10.39
N GLN A 41 0.84 15.19 -10.84
CA GLN A 41 0.80 14.51 -12.14
C GLN A 41 0.21 13.10 -12.05
N VAL A 42 -0.06 12.62 -10.84
CA VAL A 42 -0.68 11.33 -10.58
C VAL A 42 -2.16 11.44 -10.95
N PRO A 43 -2.66 10.59 -11.86
CA PRO A 43 -4.07 10.55 -12.19
C PRO A 43 -4.95 10.26 -10.96
N LYS A 44 -6.01 11.04 -10.76
CA LYS A 44 -6.92 10.89 -9.60
C LYS A 44 -7.66 9.55 -9.56
N ASP A 45 -7.75 8.81 -10.67
CA ASP A 45 -8.33 7.47 -10.68
C ASP A 45 -7.49 6.46 -9.88
N ILE A 46 -6.21 6.76 -9.62
CA ILE A 46 -5.35 5.94 -8.77
C ILE A 46 -5.84 5.95 -7.31
N ASP A 47 -6.47 7.03 -6.85
CA ASP A 47 -7.02 7.11 -5.49
C ASP A 47 -8.10 6.04 -5.27
N ALA A 48 -8.98 5.82 -6.26
CA ALA A 48 -9.98 4.77 -6.21
C ALA A 48 -9.34 3.37 -6.23
N LYS A 49 -8.25 3.19 -6.99
CA LYS A 49 -7.49 1.92 -7.01
C LYS A 49 -6.84 1.64 -5.66
N ALA A 50 -6.30 2.65 -4.99
CA ALA A 50 -5.71 2.50 -3.66
C ALA A 50 -6.72 1.96 -2.64
N VAL A 51 -7.97 2.43 -2.70
CA VAL A 51 -9.08 1.90 -1.87
C VAL A 51 -9.33 0.43 -2.16
N GLU A 52 -9.40 0.02 -3.42
CA GLU A 52 -9.64 -1.39 -3.77
C GLU A 52 -8.47 -2.30 -3.36
N TYR A 53 -7.23 -1.86 -3.54
CA TYR A 53 -6.05 -2.62 -3.11
C TYR A 53 -5.95 -2.73 -1.59
N ALA A 54 -6.33 -1.69 -0.84
CA ALA A 54 -6.40 -1.77 0.61
C ALA A 54 -7.45 -2.78 1.09
N LYS A 55 -8.64 -2.84 0.45
CA LYS A 55 -9.65 -3.87 0.74
C LYS A 55 -9.13 -5.27 0.45
N GLU A 56 -8.43 -5.45 -0.67
CA GLU A 56 -7.83 -6.73 -1.02
C GLU A 56 -6.80 -7.18 0.01
N PHE A 57 -5.92 -6.28 0.45
CA PHE A 57 -4.98 -6.58 1.53
C PHE A 57 -5.69 -7.00 2.81
N LEU A 58 -6.71 -6.25 3.25
CA LEU A 58 -7.50 -6.58 4.44
C LEU A 58 -8.15 -7.96 4.33
N GLN A 59 -8.69 -8.31 3.15
CA GLN A 59 -9.24 -9.64 2.90
C GLN A 59 -8.18 -10.74 3.03
N LEU A 60 -6.98 -10.53 2.50
CA LEU A 60 -5.87 -11.49 2.57
C LEU A 60 -5.40 -11.73 4.01
N ILE A 61 -5.45 -10.71 4.87
CA ILE A 61 -5.09 -10.84 6.29
C ILE A 61 -6.29 -11.17 7.20
N GLY A 62 -7.47 -11.44 6.63
CA GLY A 62 -8.66 -11.83 7.37
C GLY A 62 -9.28 -10.71 8.21
N LYS A 63 -9.14 -9.45 7.78
CA LYS A 63 -9.65 -8.26 8.47
C LYS A 63 -10.82 -7.61 7.72
N PRO A 64 -11.78 -7.00 8.44
CA PRO A 64 -12.89 -6.29 7.81
C PRO A 64 -12.42 -4.98 7.17
N SER A 65 -13.15 -4.51 6.16
CA SER A 65 -12.87 -3.25 5.45
C SER A 65 -14.01 -2.22 5.57
N SER A 66 -14.91 -2.39 6.54
CA SER A 66 -16.13 -1.58 6.70
C SER A 66 -15.86 -0.12 7.08
N ASP A 67 -14.71 0.16 7.66
CA ASP A 67 -14.29 1.47 8.17
C ASP A 67 -12.96 1.93 7.58
N LEU A 68 -12.63 1.41 6.40
CA LEU A 68 -11.40 1.72 5.69
C LEU A 68 -11.31 3.23 5.37
N MET A 69 -10.22 3.85 5.80
CA MET A 69 -9.86 5.22 5.47
C MET A 69 -8.57 5.21 4.66
N VAL A 70 -8.63 5.67 3.41
CA VAL A 70 -7.46 5.83 2.54
C VAL A 70 -7.30 7.30 2.22
N ASN A 71 -6.14 7.85 2.57
CA ASN A 71 -5.80 9.22 2.27
C ASN A 71 -4.48 9.25 1.52
N MET A 72 -4.42 9.95 0.39
CA MET A 72 -3.14 10.23 -0.25
C MET A 72 -2.29 11.06 0.71
N CYS A 73 -1.07 10.61 1.01
CA CYS A 73 -0.24 11.29 2.00
C CYS A 73 0.26 12.63 1.44
N GLU A 74 -0.21 13.74 2.01
CA GLU A 74 0.15 15.10 1.56
C GLU A 74 1.64 15.47 1.70
N ARG A 75 2.45 14.62 2.35
CA ARG A 75 3.90 14.83 2.52
C ARG A 75 4.76 13.88 1.68
N CYS A 76 4.28 12.68 1.34
CA CYS A 76 5.11 11.59 0.81
C CYS A 76 4.68 11.09 -0.57
N HIS A 77 3.89 11.87 -1.29
CA HIS A 77 3.11 11.44 -2.47
C HIS A 77 3.86 10.63 -3.52
N ILE A 78 5.17 10.78 -3.66
CA ILE A 78 5.98 9.86 -4.44
C ILE A 78 7.23 9.52 -3.63
N ASP A 79 7.40 8.24 -3.35
CA ASP A 79 8.57 7.71 -2.68
C ASP A 79 9.21 6.58 -3.50
N ASP A 80 10.18 5.91 -2.91
CA ASP A 80 10.97 4.88 -3.54
C ASP A 80 10.99 3.60 -2.70
N THR A 81 10.61 2.47 -3.31
CA THR A 81 10.59 1.17 -2.63
C THR A 81 11.93 0.76 -2.03
N SER A 82 13.05 1.30 -2.52
CA SER A 82 14.37 1.02 -1.94
C SER A 82 14.55 1.53 -0.51
N LEU A 83 13.73 2.49 -0.06
CA LEU A 83 13.73 2.96 1.33
C LEU A 83 13.09 1.97 2.31
N TYR A 84 12.38 0.96 1.79
CA TYR A 84 11.56 0.02 2.55
C TYR A 84 11.99 -1.44 2.32
N ALA A 85 13.30 -1.63 2.07
CA ALA A 85 13.85 -2.93 1.72
C ALA A 85 13.48 -4.00 2.77
N ASN A 86 12.85 -5.08 2.32
CA ASN A 86 12.34 -6.20 3.15
C ASN A 86 11.18 -5.85 4.09
N GLU A 87 10.62 -4.65 4.02
CA GLU A 87 9.46 -4.25 4.83
C GLU A 87 8.15 -4.33 4.05
N LEU A 88 8.23 -4.41 2.72
CA LEU A 88 7.05 -4.39 1.86
C LEU A 88 6.52 -5.81 1.60
N TRP A 89 5.20 -5.94 1.65
CA TRP A 89 4.47 -7.05 1.02
C TRP A 89 4.13 -6.69 -0.42
N GLN A 90 4.11 -7.68 -1.32
CA GLN A 90 3.53 -7.54 -2.65
C GLN A 90 2.13 -8.15 -2.69
N LEU A 91 1.16 -7.43 -3.26
CA LEU A 91 -0.17 -7.99 -3.51
C LEU A 91 -0.10 -9.07 -4.60
N PRO A 92 -0.77 -10.22 -4.41
CA PRO A 92 -0.69 -11.34 -5.34
C PRO A 92 -1.06 -10.95 -6.79
N GLY A 93 -0.15 -11.27 -7.72
CA GLY A 93 -0.34 -11.02 -9.15
C GLY A 93 -0.39 -9.55 -9.57
N LYS A 94 -0.02 -8.62 -8.67
CA LYS A 94 -0.05 -7.17 -8.92
C LYS A 94 1.29 -6.54 -8.63
N ASP A 95 1.60 -5.47 -9.35
CA ASP A 95 2.71 -4.59 -9.03
C ASP A 95 2.23 -3.52 -8.05
N VAL A 96 1.79 -3.94 -6.86
CA VAL A 96 1.27 -3.09 -5.79
C VAL A 96 1.86 -3.60 -4.50
N PHE A 97 2.33 -2.68 -3.66
CA PHE A 97 3.01 -3.03 -2.43
C PHE A 97 2.28 -2.49 -1.23
N ILE A 98 2.41 -3.18 -0.10
CA ILE A 98 1.85 -2.78 1.17
C ILE A 98 3.01 -2.63 2.14
N TRP A 99 3.12 -1.46 2.76
CA TRP A 99 4.02 -1.27 3.90
C TRP A 99 3.22 -1.42 5.19
N PRO A 100 3.29 -2.59 5.88
CA PRO A 100 2.59 -2.81 7.12
C PRO A 100 3.25 -2.01 8.25
N MET A 101 2.47 -1.20 8.96
CA MET A 101 2.94 -0.43 10.11
C MET A 101 2.29 -0.95 11.40
N GLU A 102 1.30 -0.25 11.95
CA GLU A 102 0.67 -0.60 13.21
C GLU A 102 -0.38 -1.70 13.03
N GLY A 103 -0.36 -2.69 13.92
CA GLY A 103 -1.36 -3.77 13.98
C GLY A 103 -1.36 -4.74 12.79
N CYS A 104 -0.53 -4.53 11.77
CA CYS A 104 -0.46 -5.35 10.58
C CYS A 104 0.51 -6.54 10.72
N PRO A 105 0.27 -7.67 10.03
CA PRO A 105 1.26 -8.72 9.89
C PRO A 105 2.47 -8.21 9.09
N LYS A 106 3.67 -8.59 9.52
CA LYS A 106 4.93 -8.18 8.88
C LYS A 106 5.49 -9.28 7.97
N PRO A 107 6.18 -8.92 6.88
CA PRO A 107 6.95 -9.89 6.10
C PRO A 107 7.98 -10.60 7.00
N ASN A 108 8.02 -11.93 6.87
CA ASN A 108 8.99 -12.81 7.51
C ASN A 108 10.11 -13.16 6.55
#